data_AF-A0AAU7QU89-F1
#
_entry.id   AF-A0AAU7QU89-F1
#
_cell.length_a   1.000
_cell.length_b   1.000
_cell.length_c   1.000
_cell.angle_alpha   90.00
_cell.angle_beta   90.00
_cell.angle_gamma   90.00
#
_symmetry.space_group_name_H-M   'P 1'
#
loop_
_entity.id
_entity.type
_entity.pdbx_description
1 polymer ?
#
loop_
_entity_poly.entity_id
_entity_poly.type
_entity_poly.pdbx_seq_one_letter_code
_entity_poly.pdbx_strand_id
1 'polypeptide(L)' 'MYNIKIIGKIKKIFNTKKFGNFKKKELLLKTDEQYSQNILIDFIQEKCKILNKFKKKDKVIIYINIRGRK' A
#
# COMPACT_ATOMS: atom_id res chain seq x y z
N MET A 1 -19.75 -2.14 5.09
CA MET A 1 -18.36 -1.65 5.16
C MET A 1 -17.81 -1.66 3.74
N TYR A 2 -17.46 -0.51 3.16
CA TYR A 2 -17.01 -0.44 1.77
C TYR A 2 -15.51 -0.75 1.68
N ASN A 3 -15.16 -1.79 0.92
CA ASN A 3 -13.79 -2.19 0.66
C ASN A 3 -13.42 -1.82 -0.78
N ILE A 4 -12.39 -1.00 -0.96
CA ILE A 4 -11.81 -0.75 -2.30
C ILE A 4 -10.85 -1.90 -2.61
N LYS A 5 -10.95 -2.42 -3.84
CA LYS A 5 -9.98 -3.35 -4.42
C LYS A 5 -9.14 -2.61 -5.47
N ILE A 6 -7.82 -2.58 -5.29
CA ILE A 6 -6.88 -1.98 -6.24
C ILE A 6 -5.98 -3.09 -6.79
N ILE A 7 -5.82 -3.16 -8.10
CA ILE A 7 -4.92 -4.09 -8.78
C ILE A 7 -3.81 -3.29 -9.44
N GLY A 8 -2.56 -3.72 -9.27
CA GLY A 8 -1.43 -2.99 -9.83
C GLY A 8 -0.09 -3.70 -9.69
N LYS A 9 0.96 -3.02 -10.16
CA LYS A 9 2.35 -3.45 -10.01
C LYS A 9 3.09 -2.58 -9.00
N ILE A 10 3.89 -3.20 -8.15
CA ILE A 10 4.72 -2.49 -7.18
C ILE A 10 5.83 -1.72 -7.91
N LYS A 11 5.80 -0.40 -7.79
CA LYS A 11 6.84 0.49 -8.35
C LYS A 11 7.98 0.71 -7.37
N LYS A 12 7.67 0.85 -6.08
CA LYS A 12 8.66 1.04 -5.01
C LYS A 12 8.07 0.66 -3.65
N ILE A 13 8.87 0.00 -2.82
CA ILE A 13 8.60 -0.20 -1.39
C ILE A 13 9.58 0.71 -0.65
N PHE A 14 9.08 1.57 0.24
CA PHE A 14 9.92 2.47 1.02
C PHE A 14 10.37 1.82 2.34
N ASN A 15 11.36 2.42 2.98
CA ASN A 15 11.83 2.01 4.30
C ASN A 15 10.76 2.31 5.36
N THR A 16 10.73 1.50 6.42
CA THR A 16 9.84 1.72 7.56
C THR A 16 10.28 2.98 8.32
N LYS A 17 9.38 3.95 8.45
CA LYS A 17 9.54 5.15 9.28
C LYS A 17 8.95 4.87 10.66
N LYS A 18 9.64 5.31 11.72
CA LYS A 18 9.21 5.20 13.12
C LYS A 18 8.97 6.59 13.69
N PHE A 19 7.84 6.78 14.35
CA PHE A 19 7.41 8.00 15.04
C PHE A 19 7.02 7.60 16.46
N GLY A 20 8.01 7.49 17.36
CA GLY A 20 7.82 6.87 18.67
C GLY A 20 7.31 5.42 18.54
N ASN A 21 6.15 5.14 19.14
CA ASN A 21 5.48 3.83 19.07
C ASN A 21 4.73 3.60 17.75
N PHE A 22 4.63 4.62 16.89
CA PHE A 22 3.98 4.50 15.59
C PHE A 22 4.96 4.09 14.49
N LYS A 23 4.59 3.09 13.70
CA LYS A 23 5.37 2.62 12.54
C LYS A 23 4.54 2.76 11.28
N LYS A 24 5.16 3.30 10.22
CA LYS A 24 4.55 3.43 8.90
C LYS A 24 5.54 2.96 7.83
N LYS A 25 5.04 2.26 6.82
CA LYS A 25 5.78 1.86 5.62
C LYS A 25 4.93 2.13 4.40
N GLU A 26 5.54 2.72 3.37
CA GLU A 26 4.83 3.20 2.18
C GLU A 26 5.08 2.26 1.00
N LEU A 27 4.05 2.10 0.17
CA LEU A 27 4.09 1.37 -1.09
C LEU A 27 3.65 2.30 -2.22
N LEU A 28 4.49 2.47 -3.24
CA LEU A 28 4.11 3.11 -4.50
C LEU A 28 3.64 2.01 -5.46
N LEU A 29 2.35 2.01 -5.77
CA LEU A 29 1.71 1.09 -6.71
C LEU A 29 1.37 1.83 -8.01
N LYS A 30 1.61 1.19 -9.17
CA LYS A 30 1.05 1.65 -10.45
C LYS A 30 -0.18 0.79 -10.77
N THR A 31 -1.35 1.39 -10.96
CA THR A 31 -2.60 0.65 -11.24
C THR A 31 -2.56 -0.04 -12.60
N ASP A 32 -3.28 -1.16 -12.70
CA ASP A 32 -3.39 -2.00 -13.90
C ASP A 32 -4.70 -1.69 -14.65
N GLU A 33 -4.79 -0.49 -15.20
CA GLU A 33 -5.94 0.04 -15.94
C GLU A 33 -5.47 0.92 -17.11
N GLN A 34 -6.37 1.21 -18.07
CA GLN A 34 -6.04 1.97 -19.30
C GLN A 34 -5.37 3.32 -19.00
N TYR A 35 -5.81 3.99 -17.94
CA TYR A 35 -5.23 5.25 -17.47
C TYR A 35 -4.51 5.04 -16.16
N SER A 36 -3.40 4.31 -16.21
CA SER A 36 -2.64 3.92 -15.02
C SER A 36 -2.22 5.13 -14.16
N GLN A 37 -2.54 5.07 -12.87
CA GLN A 37 -2.17 6.07 -11.88
C GLN A 37 -1.11 5.50 -10.93
N ASN A 38 -0.26 6.36 -10.37
CA ASN A 38 0.61 5.98 -9.26
C ASN A 38 -0.11 6.30 -7.94
N ILE A 39 -0.35 5.29 -7.11
CA ILE A 39 -1.01 5.42 -5.81
C ILE A 39 0.01 5.12 -4.72
N LEU A 40 0.11 6.03 -3.74
CA LEU A 40 0.88 5.80 -2.52
C LEU A 40 -0.05 5.20 -1.45
N ILE A 41 0.34 4.06 -0.88
CA ILE A 41 -0.46 3.35 0.12
C ILE A 41 0.34 3.19 1.40
N ASP A 42 -0.29 3.55 2.51
CA ASP A 42 0.30 3.51 3.85
C ASP A 42 -0.05 2.20 4.56
N PHE A 43 0.98 1.46 4.92
CA PHE A 43 0.88 0.32 5.83
C PHE A 43 1.33 0.79 7.21
N ILE A 44 0.51 0.50 8.21
CA ILE A 44 0.68 1.02 9.58
C ILE A 44 0.86 -0.15 10.55
N GLN A 45 1.70 0.05 11.57
CA GLN A 45 1.96 -0.91 12.65
C GLN A 45 2.34 -2.30 12.12
N GLU A 46 1.64 -3.36 12.54
CA GLU A 46 1.93 -4.75 12.16
C GLU A 46 1.81 -4.99 10.66
N LYS A 47 0.92 -4.25 9.98
CA LYS A 47 0.74 -4.36 8.53
C LYS A 47 1.99 -3.97 7.75
N CYS A 48 2.93 -3.23 8.34
CA CYS A 48 4.23 -2.94 7.72
C CYS A 48 5.00 -4.23 7.35
N LYS A 49 4.86 -5.29 8.16
CA LYS A 49 5.56 -6.57 7.95
C LYS A 49 5.05 -7.32 6.71
N ILE A 50 3.81 -7.07 6.28
CA ILE A 50 3.21 -7.69 5.08
C ILE A 50 4.07 -7.39 3.84
N LEU A 51 4.58 -6.15 3.74
CA LEU A 51 5.39 -5.70 2.60
C LEU A 51 6.75 -6.41 2.51
N ASN A 52 7.20 -7.14 3.54
CA ASN A 52 8.47 -7.87 3.49
C ASN A 52 8.41 -9.10 2.57
N LYS A 53 7.21 -9.55 2.21
CA LYS A 53 7.00 -10.69 1.31
C LYS A 53 6.99 -10.31 -0.18
N PHE A 54 7.05 -9.02 -0.50
CA PHE A 54 6.89 -8.50 -1.85
C PHE A 54 8.13 -7.71 -2.31
N LYS A 55 8.28 -7.59 -3.63
CA LYS A 55 9.40 -6.91 -4.30
C LYS A 55 8.88 -5.96 -5.38
N LYS A 56 9.79 -5.11 -5.87
CA LYS A 56 9.52 -4.25 -7.03
C LYS A 56 9.14 -5.11 -8.23
N LYS A 57 8.17 -4.64 -9.02
CA LYS A 57 7.55 -5.28 -10.20
C LYS A 57 6.50 -6.35 -9.90
N ASP A 58 6.34 -6.80 -8.66
CA ASP A 58 5.29 -7.77 -8.31
C ASP A 58 3.90 -7.22 -8.63
N LYS A 59 3.04 -8.07 -9.21
CA LYS A 59 1.63 -7.76 -9.40
C LYS A 59 0.87 -8.13 -8.13
N VAL A 60 0.13 -7.18 -7.57
CA VAL A 60 -0.57 -7.34 -6.29
C VAL A 60 -2.01 -6.84 -6.38
N ILE A 61 -2.84 -7.39 -5.50
CA ILE A 61 -4.20 -6.92 -5.22
C ILE A 61 -4.20 -6.39 -3.80
N ILE A 62 -4.66 -5.14 -3.62
CA ILE A 62 -4.71 -4.49 -2.31
C ILE A 62 -6.17 -4.19 -1.99
N TYR A 63 -6.60 -4.65 -0.82
CA TYR A 63 -7.89 -4.33 -0.25
C TYR A 63 -7.72 -3.24 0.81
N ILE A 64 -8.44 -2.13 0.64
CA ILE A 64 -8.40 -0.99 1.57
C ILE A 64 -9.80 -0.79 2.13
N ASN A 65 -9.90 -0.81 3.46
CA ASN A 65 -11.11 -0.38 4.14
C ASN A 65 -11.12 1.15 4.11
N ILE A 66 -12.11 1.76 3.45
CA ILE A 66 -12.30 3.19 3.58
C ILE A 66 -13.04 3.42 4.90
N ARG A 67 -12.41 4.13 5.82
CA ARG A 67 -13.11 4.74 6.95
C ARG A 67 -13.07 6.24 6.72
N GLY A 68 -14.23 6.83 6.42
CA GLY A 68 -14.36 8.28 6.43
C GLY A 68 -13.98 8.80 7.81
N ARG A 69 -13.22 9.90 7.87
CA ARG A 69 -13.19 10.72 9.08
C ARG A 69 -14.54 11.42 9.14
N LYS A 70 -15.30 11.17 10.21
CA LYS A 70 -16.27 12.17 10.66
C LYS A 70 -15.49 13.23 11.44
#